data_AF-A0A925Y4S6-F1
#
_entry.id   AF-A0A925Y4S6-F1
#
_cell.length_a   1.000
_cell.length_b   1.000
_cell.length_c   1.000
_cell.angle_alpha   90.00
_cell.angle_beta   90.00
_cell.angle_gamma   90.00
#
_symmetry.space_group_name_H-M   'P 1'
#
loop_
_entity.id
_entity.type
_entity.pdbx_description
1 polymer ?
#
loop_
_entity_poly.entity_id
_entity_poly.type
_entity_poly.pdbx_seq_one_letter_code
_entity_poly.pdbx_strand_id
1 'polypeptide(L)'
;MPKALMTATHFVMSYQQDTALGDITFSPEACASMTHWTAPGVAGAPVGFSDNLISTNGTLQTREASIPRSNGAYFLRIKITQP
;
A
#
# COMPACT_ATOMS: atom_id res chain seq x y z
N MET A 1 -2.27 12.93 -3.11
CA MET A 1 -1.37 12.17 -4.01
C MET A 1 -0.57 11.17 -3.18
N PRO A 2 -0.30 9.95 -3.65
CA PRO A 2 0.53 8.99 -2.94
C PRO A 2 1.93 9.56 -2.70
N LYS A 3 2.46 9.41 -1.49
CA LYS A 3 3.81 9.82 -1.11
C LYS A 3 4.59 8.59 -0.68
N ALA A 4 5.70 8.33 -1.37
CA ALA A 4 6.67 7.35 -0.91
C ALA A 4 7.54 7.98 0.18
N LEU A 5 7.71 7.28 1.29
CA LEU A 5 8.63 7.61 2.37
C LEU A 5 9.54 6.41 2.62
N MET A 6 10.79 6.70 2.97
CA MET A 6 11.72 5.70 3.48
C MET A 6 11.98 5.98 4.94
N THR A 7 11.79 4.97 5.78
CA THR A 7 12.24 5.02 7.17
C THR A 7 13.51 4.18 7.33
N ALA A 8 14.11 4.19 8.52
CA ALA A 8 15.24 3.34 8.83
C ALA A 8 14.92 1.85 8.61
N THR A 9 13.66 1.44 8.82
CA THR A 9 13.25 0.03 8.86
C THR A 9 12.26 -0.38 7.77
N HIS A 10 11.55 0.55 7.13
CA HIS A 10 10.48 0.24 6.18
C HIS A 10 10.54 1.08 4.90
N PHE A 11 10.11 0.48 3.80
CA PHE A 11 9.59 1.20 2.65
C PHE A 11 8.11 1.49 2.90
N VAL A 12 7.70 2.76 2.85
CA VAL A 12 6.35 3.20 3.19
C VAL A 12 5.74 3.95 2.02
N MET A 13 4.48 3.65 1.70
CA MET A 13 3.66 4.39 0.75
C MET A 13 2.42 4.91 1.46
N SER A 14 2.36 6.22 1.66
CA SER A 14 1.19 6.90 2.21
C SER A 14 0.26 7.32 1.09
N TYR A 15 -1.04 7.07 1.23
CA TYR A 15 -2.06 7.44 0.26
C TYR A 15 -3.36 7.82 0.95
N GLN A 16 -4.20 8.54 0.22
CA GLN A 16 -5.52 8.93 0.69
C GLN A 16 -6.59 8.25 -0.15
N GLN A 17 -7.64 7.78 0.49
CA GLN A 17 -8.86 7.32 -0.17
C GLN A 17 -10.05 8.06 0.39
N ASP A 18 -10.98 8.43 -0.48
CA ASP A 18 -12.27 8.97 -0.08
C ASP A 18 -13.30 7.84 -0.06
N THR A 19 -13.80 7.49 1.12
CA THR A 19 -14.78 6.42 1.28
C THR A 19 -16.16 6.81 0.75
N ALA A 20 -16.41 8.09 0.45
CA ALA A 20 -17.65 8.54 -0.20
C ALA A 20 -17.73 8.10 -1.67
N LEU A 21 -16.58 7.87 -2.32
CA LEU A 21 -16.49 7.44 -3.72
C LEU A 21 -16.70 5.93 -3.86
N GLY A 22 -17.60 5.34 -3.08
CA GLY A 22 -17.64 3.92 -2.66
C GLY A 22 -17.47 2.82 -3.70
N ASP A 23 -17.53 3.14 -5.00
CA ASP A 23 -17.20 2.24 -6.10
C ASP A 23 -15.69 2.19 -6.41
N ILE A 24 -14.85 3.03 -5.80
CA ILE A 24 -13.40 3.02 -6.02
C ILE A 24 -12.71 2.23 -4.91
N THR A 25 -11.99 1.17 -5.27
CA THR A 25 -11.15 0.42 -4.33
C THR A 25 -9.68 0.75 -4.52
N PHE A 26 -8.96 0.88 -3.40
CA PHE A 26 -7.52 1.13 -3.36
C PHE A 26 -6.85 -0.08 -2.70
N SER A 27 -6.06 -0.82 -3.46
CA SER A 27 -5.32 -1.98 -2.96
C SER A 27 -3.81 -1.75 -3.14
N PRO A 28 -3.03 -1.67 -2.05
CA PRO A 28 -1.58 -1.65 -2.19
C PRO A 28 -1.09 -3.01 -2.66
N GLU A 29 -0.09 -2.99 -3.53
CA GLU A 29 0.53 -4.20 -4.07
C GLU A 29 2.05 -4.04 -4.11
N ALA A 30 2.74 -5.16 -3.93
CA ALA A 30 4.20 -5.24 -3.94
C ALA A 30 4.67 -6.24 -4.99
N CYS A 31 5.85 -6.01 -5.58
CA CYS A 31 6.53 -7.01 -6.40
C CYS A 31 8.06 -6.87 -6.30
N ALA A 32 8.78 -7.97 -6.49
CA ALA A 32 10.25 -7.97 -6.52
C ALA A 32 10.82 -7.73 -7.94
N SER A 33 10.04 -8.04 -8.99
CA SER A 33 10.55 -8.13 -10.38
C SER A 33 9.61 -7.53 -11.44
N MET A 34 8.67 -6.65 -11.07
CA MET A 34 7.70 -5.99 -11.96
C MET A 34 6.73 -6.92 -12.72
N THR A 35 6.74 -8.23 -12.47
CA THR A 35 5.92 -9.21 -13.21
C THR A 35 4.68 -9.65 -12.42
N HIS A 36 4.85 -10.03 -11.15
CA HIS A 36 3.78 -10.53 -10.30
C HIS A 36 3.59 -9.62 -9.09
N TRP A 37 2.39 -9.04 -8.98
CA TRP A 37 2.01 -8.09 -7.94
C TRP A 37 1.10 -8.77 -6.93
N THR A 38 1.44 -8.66 -5.65
CA THR A 38 0.71 -9.29 -4.55
C THR A 38 0.27 -8.26 -3.53
N ALA A 39 -0.96 -8.37 -3.05
CA ALA A 39 -1.50 -7.55 -1.96
C ALA A 39 -1.02 -8.07 -0.57
N PRO A 40 -1.12 -7.25 0.50
CA PRO A 40 -0.81 -7.70 1.86
C PRO A 40 -1.57 -8.98 2.24
N GLY A 41 -0.90 -9.91 2.92
CA GLY A 41 -1.49 -11.17 3.38
C GLY A 41 -1.73 -12.25 2.32
N VAL A 42 -1.50 -11.95 1.03
CA VAL A 42 -1.58 -12.94 -0.05
C VAL A 42 -0.30 -13.79 -0.09
N ALA A 43 -0.41 -15.08 -0.43
CA ALA A 43 0.74 -15.94 -0.61
C ALA A 43 1.70 -15.36 -1.68
N GLY A 44 3.00 -15.31 -1.36
CA GLY A 44 4.01 -14.67 -2.21
C GLY A 44 4.21 -13.18 -1.94
N ALA A 45 3.40 -12.56 -1.07
CA ALA A 45 3.65 -11.21 -0.59
C ALA A 45 4.90 -11.15 0.31
N PRO A 46 5.59 -10.00 0.38
CA PRO A 46 6.71 -9.80 1.29
C PRO A 46 6.30 -10.04 2.74
N VAL A 47 7.18 -10.64 3.54
CA VAL A 47 6.90 -10.88 4.96
C VAL A 47 6.78 -9.54 5.68
N GLY A 48 5.68 -9.36 6.42
CA GLY A 48 5.37 -8.12 7.12
C GLY A 48 4.82 -7.00 6.21
N PHE A 49 4.48 -7.30 4.94
CA PHE A 49 3.74 -6.35 4.11
C PHE A 49 2.37 -6.07 4.74
N SER A 50 2.10 -4.81 5.02
CA SER A 50 0.87 -4.36 5.69
C SER A 50 0.30 -3.12 5.04
N ASP A 51 -0.99 -2.87 5.28
CA ASP A 51 -1.72 -1.66 4.90
C ASP A 51 -2.60 -1.21 6.06
N ASN A 52 -2.22 -0.08 6.66
CA ASN A 52 -2.81 0.40 7.91
C ASN A 52 -3.52 1.75 7.70
N LEU A 53 -4.67 1.92 8.35
CA LEU A 53 -5.33 3.22 8.47
C LEU A 53 -4.59 4.08 9.50
N ILE A 54 -4.08 5.23 9.08
CA ILE A 54 -3.32 6.15 9.94
C ILE A 54 -4.22 7.23 10.53
N SER A 55 -5.10 7.81 9.73
CA SER A 55 -6.02 8.85 10.18
C SER A 55 -7.29 8.91 9.33
N THR A 56 -8.33 9.50 9.88
CA THR A 56 -9.60 9.74 9.18
C THR A 56 -10.03 11.19 9.43
N ASN A 57 -10.41 11.89 8.36
CA ASN A 57 -11.00 13.22 8.40
C ASN A 57 -12.27 13.23 7.53
N GLY A 58 -13.43 13.11 8.18
CA GLY A 58 -14.68 12.87 7.46
C GLY A 58 -14.62 11.55 6.68
N THR A 59 -14.81 11.62 5.36
CA THR A 59 -14.73 10.47 4.45
C THR A 59 -13.32 10.21 3.91
N LEU A 60 -12.39 11.15 4.12
CA LEU A 60 -11.00 11.00 3.70
C LEU A 60 -10.22 10.18 4.73
N GLN A 61 -9.73 9.02 4.31
CA GLN A 61 -8.82 8.17 5.07
C GLN A 61 -7.40 8.33 4.56
N THR A 62 -6.45 8.54 5.46
CA THR A 62 -5.01 8.43 5.17
C THR A 62 -4.54 7.05 5.58
N ARG A 63 -3.97 6.31 4.63
CA ARG A 63 -3.46 4.95 4.80
C ARG A 63 -1.98 4.88 4.50
N GLU A 64 -1.32 3.89 5.09
CA GLU A 64 0.08 3.58 4.83
C GLU A 64 0.26 2.10 4.56
N ALA A 65 0.74 1.81 3.36
CA ALA A 65 1.27 0.51 3.01
C ALA A 65 2.76 0.45 3.34
N SER A 66 3.22 -0.61 4.00
CA SER A 66 4.62 -0.71 4.45
C SER A 66 5.22 -2.10 4.27
N ILE A 67 6.48 -2.15 3.83
CA ILE A 67 7.28 -3.37 3.70
C ILE A 67 8.56 -3.20 4.54
N PRO A 68 8.91 -4.17 5.40
CA PRO A 68 10.19 -4.18 6.09
C PRO A 68 11.36 -4.22 5.10
N ARG A 69 12.36 -3.36 5.29
CA ARG A 69 13.55 -3.28 4.43
C ARG A 69 14.40 -4.56 4.45
N SER A 70 14.27 -5.39 5.47
CA SER A 70 14.90 -6.71 5.56
C SER A 70 14.48 -7.65 4.43
N ASN A 71 13.37 -7.40 3.75
CA ASN A 71 12.96 -8.16 2.57
C ASN A 71 13.84 -7.86 1.34
N GLY A 72 14.61 -6.77 1.32
CA GLY A 72 15.38 -6.31 0.16
C GLY A 72 14.61 -5.31 -0.70
N ALA A 73 15.01 -5.15 -1.96
CA ALA A 73 14.39 -4.19 -2.87
C ALA A 73 13.03 -4.70 -3.38
N TYR A 74 11.98 -3.90 -3.16
CA TYR A 74 10.63 -4.15 -3.69
C TYR A 74 10.09 -2.90 -4.35
N PHE A 75 9.26 -3.11 -5.37
CA PHE A 75 8.42 -2.08 -5.94
C PHE A 75 7.06 -2.11 -5.26
N LEU A 76 6.53 -0.92 -4.96
CA LEU A 76 5.23 -0.71 -4.38
C LEU A 76 4.35 0.06 -5.38
N ARG A 77 3.06 -0.25 -5.40
CA ARG A 77 2.04 0.54 -6.11
C ARG A 77 0.71 0.53 -5.37
N ILE A 78 -0.16 1.48 -5.67
CA ILE A 78 -1.59 1.39 -5.33
C ILE A 78 -2.34 1.02 -6.60
N LYS A 79 -2.97 -0.16 -6.61
CA LYS A 79 -3.94 -0.54 -7.63
C LYS A 79 -5.26 0.11 -7.30
N ILE A 80 -5.77 0.89 -8.25
CA ILE A 80 -7.07 1.55 -8.16
C ILE A 80 -8.01 0.83 -9.12
N THR A 81 -9.16 0.37 -8.64
CA THR A 81 -10.19 -0.21 -9.51
C THR A 81 -11.53 0.48 -9.27
N GLN A 82 -12.26 0.65 -10.36
CA GLN A 82 -13.66 1.06 -10.38
C GLN A 82 -14.41 -0.03 -11.17
N PRO A 83 -15.47 -0.64 -10.61
CA PRO A 83 -16.32 -1.61 -11.30
C PRO A 83 -16.90 -1.11 -12.63
#